data_AF-A0A4R5UPL5-F1
#
_entry.id   AF-A0A4R5UPL5-F1
#
_cell.length_a   1.000
_cell.length_b   1.000
_cell.length_c   1.000
_cell.angle_alpha   90.00
_cell.angle_beta   90.00
_cell.angle_gamma   90.00
#
_symmetry.space_group_name_H-M   'P 1'
#
loop_
_entity.id
_entity.type
_entity.pdbx_description
1 polymer ?
#
loop_
_entity_poly.entity_id
_entity_poly.type
_entity_poly.pdbx_seq_one_letter_code
_entity_poly.pdbx_strand_id
1 'polypeptide(L)' 'MPLCVVFGIAFLLRGSGLNYRDVERRQLTLTGWLLFAVIAVLTAVGYWWLQQEFAELGYR' A
#
# COMPACT_ATOMS: atom_id res chain seq x y z
N MET A 1 13.57 -7.53 -0.51
CA MET A 1 12.26 -8.22 -0.62
C MET A 1 11.65 -8.83 0.67
N PRO A 2 12.04 -8.47 1.92
CA PRO A 2 11.28 -8.91 3.11
C PRO A 2 10.19 -7.90 3.57
N LEU A 3 10.38 -6.61 3.29
CA LEU A 3 9.47 -5.53 3.72
C LEU A 3 8.07 -5.61 3.11
N CYS A 4 7.96 -5.94 1.81
CA CYS A 4 6.67 -6.07 1.13
C CYS A 4 5.81 -7.19 1.72
N VAL A 5 6.45 -8.28 2.15
CA VAL A 5 5.77 -9.43 2.77
C VAL A 5 5.26 -9.07 4.15
N VAL A 6 6.07 -8.39 4.97
CA VAL A 6 5.65 -7.88 6.29
C VAL A 6 4.48 -6.91 6.16
N PHE A 7 4.49 -6.04 5.14
CA PHE A 7 3.42 -5.08 4.88
C PHE A 7 2.13 -5.78 4.43
N GLY A 8 2.23 -6.72 3.49
CA GLY A 8 1.10 -7.52 3.03
C GLY A 8 0.46 -8.32 4.16
N ILE A 9 1.28 -8.91 5.04
CA ILE A 9 0.81 -9.66 6.21
C ILE A 9 0.15 -8.73 7.24
N ALA A 10 0.74 -7.57 7.55
CA ALA A 10 0.14 -6.60 8.48
C ALA A 10 -1.21 -6.08 7.97
N PHE A 11 -1.32 -5.83 6.66
CA PHE A 11 -2.56 -5.39 6.02
C PHE A 11 -3.62 -6.51 5.98
N LEU A 12 -3.23 -7.76 5.69
CA LEU A 12 -4.11 -8.93 5.72
C LEU A 12 -4.65 -9.21 7.13
N LEU A 13 -3.80 -9.13 8.15
CA LEU A 13 -4.18 -9.44 9.54
C LEU A 13 -5.07 -8.37 10.17
N ARG A 14 -4.91 -7.10 9.79
CA ARG A 14 -5.60 -5.97 10.44
C ARG A 14 -6.67 -5.31 9.56
N GLY A 15 -6.70 -5.64 8.27
CA GLY A 15 -7.66 -5.09 7.31
C GLY A 15 -9.10 -5.54 7.53
N SER A 16 -9.32 -6.73 8.09
CA SER A 16 -10.67 -7.29 8.32
C SER A 16 -11.48 -6.57 9.41
N GLY A 17 -10.83 -5.78 10.28
CA GLY A 17 -11.48 -4.99 11.33
C GLY A 17 -11.66 -3.51 10.98
N LEU A 18 -11.19 -3.05 9.81
CA LEU A 18 -11.24 -1.64 9.44
C LEU A 18 -12.54 -1.36 8.68
N ASN A 19 -13.32 -0.42 9.22
CA ASN A 19 -14.57 0.05 8.61
C ASN A 19 -14.26 0.96 7.40
N TYR A 20 -13.72 0.35 6.33
CA TYR A 20 -13.16 1.04 5.16
C TYR A 20 -14.24 1.50 4.16
N ARG A 21 -15.42 0.88 4.22
CA ARG A 21 -16.49 1.09 3.25
C ARG A 21 -17.81 1.28 3.98
N ASP A 22 -18.41 2.44 3.76
CA ASP A 22 -19.77 2.70 4.17
C ASP A 22 -20.72 2.05 3.14
N VAL A 23 -21.33 0.94 3.53
CA VAL A 23 -22.16 0.11 2.62
C VAL A 23 -23.43 0.84 2.20
N GLU A 24 -23.96 1.71 3.07
CA GLU A 24 -25.17 2.50 2.81
C GLU A 24 -24.91 3.64 1.84
N ARG A 25 -23.77 4.32 1.98
CA ARG A 25 -23.40 5.46 1.11
C ARG A 25 -22.66 5.06 -0.16
N ARG A 26 -22.24 3.79 -0.29
CA ARG A 26 -21.35 3.28 -1.37
C ARG A 26 -20.07 4.09 -1.52
N GLN A 27 -19.58 4.65 -0.41
CA GLN A 27 -18.44 5.55 -0.38
C GLN A 27 -17.35 4.97 0.49
N LEU A 28 -16.10 5.25 0.11
CA LEU A 28 -14.96 5.03 0.98
C LEU A 28 -15.11 5.92 2.21
N THR A 29 -15.03 5.33 3.39
CA THR A 29 -14.97 6.12 4.63
C THR A 29 -13.68 6.93 4.65
N LEU A 30 -13.58 7.92 5.54
CA LEU A 30 -12.33 8.67 5.76
C LEU A 30 -11.14 7.73 6.02
N THR A 31 -11.40 6.62 6.72
CA THR A 31 -10.45 5.54 6.98
C THR A 31 -10.05 4.81 5.68
N GLY A 32 -11.00 4.53 4.79
CA GLY A 32 -10.74 3.95 3.47
C GLY A 32 -9.87 4.84 2.58
N TRP A 33 -10.10 6.15 2.59
CA TRP A 33 -9.26 7.12 1.88
C TRP A 33 -7.85 7.23 2.47
N LEU A 34 -7.71 7.22 3.80
CA LEU A 34 -6.41 7.19 4.46
C LEU A 34 -5.62 5.92 4.14
N LEU A 35 -6.27 4.76 4.16
CA LEU A 35 -5.65 3.49 3.78
C LEU A 35 -5.19 3.53 2.32
N PHE A 36 -6.03 4.04 1.42
CA PHE A 36 -5.67 4.20 0.02
C PHE A 36 -4.46 5.12 -0.17
N ALA A 37 -4.43 6.26 0.53
CA ALA A 37 -3.32 7.20 0.47
C ALA A 37 -2.01 6.57 0.97
N VAL A 38 -2.06 5.81 2.07
CA VAL A 38 -0.89 5.09 2.61
C VAL A 38 -0.35 4.07 1.61
N ILE A 39 -1.23 3.27 1.00
CA ILE A 39 -0.82 2.29 -0.02
C ILE A 39 -0.22 3.00 -1.23
N ALA A 40 -0.83 4.10 -1.69
CA ALA A 40 -0.34 4.85 -2.83
C ALA A 40 1.08 5.41 -2.59
N VAL A 41 1.33 5.99 -1.40
CA VAL A 41 2.66 6.50 -1.03
C VAL A 41 3.67 5.37 -0.95
N LEU A 42 3.35 4.25 -0.30
CA LEU A 42 4.27 3.12 -0.20
C LEU A 42 4.58 2.48 -1.54
N THR A 43 3.59 2.41 -2.43
CA THR A 43 3.78 1.90 -3.79
C THR A 43 4.68 2.84 -4.59
N ALA A 44 4.49 4.16 -4.48
CA ALA A 44 5.35 5.14 -5.15
C ALA A 44 6.80 5.09 -4.63
N VAL A 45 6.99 5.01 -3.31
CA VAL A 45 8.32 4.87 -2.69
C VAL A 45 8.96 3.54 -3.08
N GLY A 46 8.21 2.45 -3.07
CA GLY A 46 8.69 1.13 -3.49
C GLY A 46 9.10 1.11 -4.96
N TYR A 47 8.30 1.73 -5.84
CA TYR A 47 8.62 1.87 -7.26
C TYR A 47 9.89 2.71 -7.47
N TRP A 48 10.02 3.83 -6.75
CA TRP A 48 11.21 4.68 -6.84
C TRP A 48 12.47 3.94 -6.37
N TRP A 49 12.38 3.21 -5.26
CA TRP A 49 13.47 2.38 -4.76
C TRP A 49 13.86 1.30 -5.78
N LEU A 50 12.88 0.59 -6.34
CA LEU A 50 13.12 -0.44 -7.36
C LEU A 50 13.80 0.13 -8.61
N GLN A 51 13.42 1.33 -9.03
CA GLN A 51 14.09 2.03 -10.14
C GLN A 51 15.56 2.32 -9.83
N GLN A 52 15.89 2.74 -8.60
CA GLN A 52 17.29 2.96 -8.21
C GLN A 52 18.09 1.65 -8.26
N GLU A 53 17.52 0.57 -7.74
CA GLU A 53 18.19 -0.74 -7.73
C GLU A 53 18.40 -1.29 -9.15
N PHE A 54 17.42 -1.10 -10.06
CA PHE A 54 17.58 -1.49 -11.46
C PHE A 54 18.60 -0.62 -12.21
N ALA A 55 18.67 0.68 -11.91
CA ALA A 55 19.67 1.58 -12.46
C ALA A 55 21.09 1.20 -12.01
N GLU A 56 21.27 0.76 -10.76
CA GLU A 56 22.56 0.25 -10.26
C GLU A 56 22.97 -1.07 -10.93
N LEU A 57 22.00 -1.91 -11.29
CA LEU A 57 22.23 -3.15 -12.05
C LEU A 57 22.48 -2.91 -13.54
N GLY A 58 22.47 -1.65 -14.00
CA GLY A 58 22.76 -1.28 -15.39
C GLY A 58 21.60 -1.47 -16.36
N TYR A 59 20.39 -1.77 -15.87
CA TYR A 59 19.18 -1.76 -16.68
C TYR A 59 18.68 -0.30 -16.80
N ARG A 60 18.70 0.24 -18.02
CA ARG A 60 18.19 1.58 -18.37
C ARG A 60 16.90 1.48 -19.17
#